data_AF-A0A1V5AWY6-F1
#
_entry.id   AF-A0A1V5AWY6-F1
#
_cell.length_a   1.000
_cell.length_b   1.000
_cell.length_c   1.000
_cell.angle_alpha   90.00
_cell.angle_beta   90.00
_cell.angle_gamma   90.00
#
_symmetry.space_group_name_H-M   'P 1'
#
loop_
_entity.id
_entity.type
_entity.pdbx_description
1 polymer ?
#
loop_
_entity_poly.entity_id
_entity_poly.type
_entity_poly.pdbx_seq_one_letter_code
_entity_poly.pdbx_strand_id
1 'polypeptide(L)'
;MNKRMLILLLVWIMAFSGMAEGQDVTRSCTASYSVSVTSISGGTGQTYPSFSGQGTVGYYNPNEARRRARHNLDECVQAAWDNRDRVSKPSECSESNQVYSYPFEMGLIPKIRNDLCSRYKAYDSLAITLSVIFSGDEGCLLDRNLWNTRLATDYVINCPNYEHEPGTNRLGGDYRSLLLDSPDWRLCKAECDGDARCMAWTYVRPGIQDPTKAKCWLKSNVPRRSPSSCCDSGVKLFP
;
A
#
# COMPACT_ATOMS: atom_id res chain seq x y z
N MET A 1 7.67 10.27 -70.87
CA MET A 1 7.20 10.82 -69.58
C MET A 1 7.46 12.32 -69.57
N ASN A 2 6.40 13.14 -69.57
CA ASN A 2 6.52 14.59 -69.82
C ASN A 2 7.09 15.31 -68.58
N LYS A 3 8.02 16.28 -68.73
CA LYS A 3 8.68 16.98 -67.60
C LYS A 3 7.68 17.56 -66.59
N ARG A 4 6.50 17.99 -67.06
CA ARG A 4 5.39 18.47 -66.22
C ARG A 4 4.78 17.40 -65.32
N MET A 5 4.74 16.14 -65.78
CA MET A 5 4.18 15.01 -65.02
C MET A 5 5.13 14.54 -63.91
N LEU A 6 6.45 14.62 -64.16
CA LEU A 6 7.47 14.32 -63.14
C LEU A 6 7.51 15.39 -62.03
N ILE A 7 7.33 16.66 -62.39
CA ILE A 7 7.25 17.77 -61.43
C ILE A 7 5.97 17.66 -60.58
N LEU A 8 4.82 17.31 -61.17
CA LEU A 8 3.58 17.10 -60.41
C LEU A 8 3.67 15.92 -59.45
N LEU A 9 4.32 14.81 -59.84
CA LEU A 9 4.59 13.66 -58.97
C LEU A 9 5.55 14.01 -57.81
N LEU A 10 6.61 14.79 -58.07
CA LEU A 10 7.55 15.24 -57.04
C LEU A 10 6.92 16.24 -56.05
N VAL A 11 6.04 17.12 -56.53
CA VAL A 11 5.28 18.05 -55.68
C VAL A 11 4.25 17.30 -54.82
N TRP A 12 3.66 16.21 -55.33
CA TRP A 12 2.77 15.35 -54.54
C TRP A 12 3.51 14.55 -53.46
N ILE A 13 4.71 14.03 -53.76
CA ILE A 13 5.55 13.30 -52.80
C ILE A 13 6.04 14.23 -51.67
N MET A 14 6.34 15.50 -51.96
CA MET A 14 6.73 16.47 -50.93
C MET A 14 5.57 17.05 -50.11
N ALA A 15 4.32 16.92 -50.57
CA ALA A 15 3.14 17.32 -49.80
C ALA A 15 2.72 16.29 -48.74
N PHE A 16 3.17 15.02 -48.85
CA PHE A 16 2.82 13.94 -47.93
C PHE A 16 3.85 13.65 -46.83
N SER A 17 5.07 14.18 -46.94
CA SER A 17 6.16 13.94 -45.98
C SER A 17 6.16 14.90 -44.77
N GLY A 18 5.12 15.72 -44.63
CA GLY A 18 4.95 16.65 -43.52
C GLY A 18 3.82 16.27 -42.57
N MET A 19 3.63 14.99 -42.24
CA MET A 19 2.84 14.67 -41.05
C MET A 19 3.70 15.08 -39.86
N ALA A 20 3.39 16.24 -39.26
CA ALA A 20 3.98 16.64 -38.00
C ALA A 20 3.79 15.48 -37.00
N GLU A 21 4.88 14.81 -36.63
CA GLU A 21 4.88 13.93 -35.46
C GLU A 21 4.34 14.78 -34.31
N GLY A 22 3.17 14.41 -33.79
CA GLY A 22 2.58 15.13 -32.68
C GLY A 22 3.57 15.08 -31.52
N GLN A 23 4.01 16.25 -31.06
CA GLN A 23 4.98 16.32 -29.97
C GLN A 23 4.37 15.64 -28.74
N ASP A 24 5.05 14.62 -28.22
CA ASP A 24 4.66 13.96 -26.98
C ASP A 24 4.57 14.97 -25.84
N VAL A 25 3.46 14.93 -25.11
CA VAL A 25 3.25 15.74 -23.92
C VAL A 25 3.03 14.84 -22.71
N THR A 26 3.97 14.92 -21.77
CA THR A 26 3.85 14.28 -20.45
C THR A 26 3.44 15.30 -19.40
N ARG A 27 2.47 14.95 -18.55
CA ARG A 27 2.10 15.72 -17.36
C ARG A 27 1.89 14.79 -16.18
N SER A 28 1.87 15.37 -14.99
CA SER A 28 1.73 14.65 -13.74
C SER A 28 0.56 15.17 -12.90
N CYS A 29 0.04 14.28 -12.07
CA CYS A 29 -0.84 14.59 -10.96
C CYS A 29 -0.23 14.05 -9.67
N THR A 30 -0.65 14.60 -8.54
CA THR A 30 -0.15 14.20 -7.22
C THR A 30 -1.28 13.64 -6.39
N ALA A 31 -0.98 12.64 -5.56
CA ALA A 31 -1.89 12.08 -4.57
C ALA A 31 -1.20 11.95 -3.20
N SER A 32 -1.97 12.03 -2.12
CA SER A 32 -1.51 11.70 -0.78
C SER A 32 -2.63 11.04 0.02
N TYR A 33 -2.29 10.05 0.85
CA TYR A 33 -3.26 9.45 1.76
C TYR A 33 -3.36 10.30 3.03
N SER A 34 -4.57 10.46 3.54
CA SER A 34 -4.84 11.14 4.81
C SER A 34 -5.75 10.27 5.67
N VAL A 35 -5.35 10.07 6.91
CA VAL A 35 -6.09 9.27 7.90
C VAL A 35 -6.51 10.18 9.04
N SER A 36 -7.77 10.07 9.46
CA SER A 36 -8.28 10.72 10.66
C SER A 36 -8.77 9.66 11.65
N VAL A 37 -8.34 9.75 12.91
CA VAL A 37 -8.82 8.86 13.98
C VAL A 37 -10.13 9.42 14.53
N THR A 38 -11.17 8.61 14.49
CA THR A 38 -12.56 9.01 14.81
C THR A 38 -13.05 8.43 16.13
N SER A 39 -12.49 7.31 16.59
CA SER A 39 -12.85 6.67 17.86
C SER A 39 -12.29 7.35 19.10
N ILE A 40 -11.45 8.39 18.95
CA ILE A 40 -10.78 9.08 20.06
C ILE A 40 -11.10 10.57 19.97
N SER A 41 -11.66 11.13 21.05
CA SER A 41 -11.86 12.57 21.17
C SER A 41 -10.51 13.30 21.11
N GLY A 42 -10.36 14.24 20.18
CA GLY A 42 -9.08 14.91 19.93
C GLY A 42 -8.01 14.02 19.28
N GLY A 43 -8.38 12.85 18.74
CA GLY A 43 -7.49 11.98 17.99
C GLY A 43 -6.88 12.74 16.80
N THR A 44 -5.55 12.68 16.67
CA THR A 44 -4.83 13.32 15.58
C THR A 44 -4.68 12.35 14.42
N GLY A 45 -5.06 12.83 13.25
CA GLY A 45 -4.80 12.15 12.00
C GLY A 45 -3.33 12.21 11.57
N GLN A 46 -3.08 11.72 10.36
CA GLN A 46 -1.80 11.87 9.67
C GLN A 46 -2.02 11.92 8.16
N THR A 47 -1.27 12.78 7.49
CA THR A 47 -1.13 12.77 6.03
C THR A 47 0.21 12.15 5.69
N TYR A 48 0.20 11.26 4.70
CA TYR A 48 1.37 10.53 4.23
C TYR A 48 2.10 11.31 3.13
N PRO A 49 3.39 11.01 2.88
CA PRO A 49 4.12 11.60 1.76
C PRO A 49 3.33 11.47 0.44
N SER A 50 3.45 12.49 -0.40
CA SER A 50 2.79 12.48 -1.70
C SER A 50 3.50 11.55 -2.69
N PHE A 51 2.73 10.97 -3.59
CA PHE A 51 3.19 10.20 -4.74
C PHE A 51 2.58 10.78 -6.01
N SER A 52 3.17 10.48 -7.17
CA SER A 52 2.75 11.05 -8.44
C SER A 52 2.40 9.99 -9.46
N GLY A 53 1.43 10.32 -10.32
CA GLY A 53 1.17 9.61 -11.55
C GLY A 53 1.65 10.46 -12.72
N GLN A 54 2.12 9.84 -13.78
CA GLN A 54 2.43 10.51 -15.04
C GLN A 54 1.59 9.93 -16.17
N GLY A 55 1.29 10.76 -17.16
CA GLY A 55 0.55 10.38 -18.36
C GLY A 55 1.11 11.10 -19.57
N THR A 56 1.24 10.37 -20.67
CA THR A 56 1.77 10.87 -21.95
C THR A 56 0.74 10.71 -23.07
N VAL A 57 0.65 11.72 -23.93
CA VAL A 57 -0.16 11.72 -25.16
C VAL A 57 0.70 12.15 -26.35
N GLY A 58 0.44 11.56 -27.54
CA GLY A 58 1.18 11.83 -28.77
C GLY A 58 0.76 13.08 -29.54
N TYR A 59 0.21 14.08 -28.84
CA TYR A 59 -0.17 15.37 -29.39
C TYR A 59 -0.26 16.41 -28.28
N TYR A 60 -0.17 17.71 -28.61
CA TYR A 60 -0.22 18.77 -27.61
C TYR A 60 -1.61 18.87 -26.96
N ASN A 61 -1.80 18.14 -25.87
CA ASN A 61 -2.97 18.25 -25.00
C ASN A 61 -2.57 17.99 -23.53
N PRO A 62 -2.08 19.02 -22.82
CA PRO A 62 -1.63 18.89 -21.44
C PRO A 62 -2.71 18.40 -20.48
N ASN A 63 -3.98 18.79 -20.68
CA ASN A 63 -5.08 18.38 -19.81
C ASN A 63 -5.38 16.89 -19.98
N GLU A 64 -5.32 16.36 -21.20
CA GLU A 64 -5.46 14.92 -21.46
C GLU A 64 -4.29 14.11 -20.88
N ALA A 65 -3.06 14.63 -20.98
CA ALA A 65 -1.90 14.04 -20.31
C ALA A 65 -2.13 13.94 -18.77
N ARG A 66 -2.69 15.00 -18.16
CA ARG A 66 -3.06 14.99 -16.73
C ARG A 66 -4.20 14.03 -16.41
N ARG A 67 -5.21 13.89 -17.28
CA ARG A 67 -6.29 12.89 -17.09
C ARG A 67 -5.74 11.46 -17.10
N ARG A 68 -4.79 11.15 -17.99
CA ARG A 68 -4.08 9.86 -17.98
C ARG A 68 -3.26 9.66 -16.72
N ALA A 69 -2.51 10.69 -16.29
CA ALA A 69 -1.77 10.66 -15.04
C ALA A 69 -2.68 10.39 -13.82
N ARG A 70 -3.85 11.03 -13.80
CA ARG A 70 -4.87 10.82 -12.76
C ARG A 70 -5.44 9.41 -12.79
N HIS A 71 -5.71 8.87 -13.98
CA HIS A 71 -6.19 7.50 -14.14
C HIS A 71 -5.21 6.47 -13.56
N ASN A 72 -3.90 6.62 -13.84
CA ASN A 72 -2.88 5.73 -13.28
C ASN A 72 -2.84 5.80 -11.73
N LEU A 73 -3.04 7.00 -11.15
CA LEU A 73 -3.18 7.13 -9.69
C LEU A 73 -4.45 6.46 -9.17
N ASP A 74 -5.58 6.61 -9.86
CA ASP A 74 -6.85 6.00 -9.45
C ASP A 74 -6.74 4.46 -9.47
N GLU A 75 -6.11 3.86 -10.50
CA GLU A 75 -5.85 2.41 -10.56
C GLU A 75 -4.95 1.94 -9.42
N CYS A 76 -3.86 2.65 -9.13
CA CYS A 76 -3.00 2.36 -7.98
C CYS A 76 -3.77 2.45 -6.65
N VAL A 77 -4.54 3.52 -6.43
CA VAL A 77 -5.32 3.71 -5.19
C VAL A 77 -6.37 2.62 -5.03
N GLN A 78 -7.07 2.25 -6.10
CA GLN A 78 -8.04 1.17 -6.10
C GLN A 78 -7.38 -0.17 -5.76
N ALA A 79 -6.27 -0.52 -6.43
CA ALA A 79 -5.54 -1.74 -6.16
C ALA A 79 -5.00 -1.79 -4.72
N ALA A 80 -4.52 -0.66 -4.19
CA ALA A 80 -4.09 -0.54 -2.80
C ALA A 80 -5.23 -0.78 -1.81
N TRP A 81 -6.45 -0.33 -2.11
CA TRP A 81 -7.62 -0.55 -1.27
C TRP A 81 -8.18 -1.98 -1.36
N ASP A 82 -8.21 -2.54 -2.56
CA ASP A 82 -8.67 -3.92 -2.79
C ASP A 82 -7.73 -4.93 -2.14
N ASN A 83 -6.43 -4.64 -2.12
CA ASN A 83 -5.38 -5.45 -1.50
C ASN A 83 -4.91 -4.89 -0.14
N ARG A 84 -5.73 -4.08 0.53
CA ARG A 84 -5.32 -3.22 1.65
C ARG A 84 -4.61 -3.92 2.82
N ASP A 85 -4.90 -5.19 3.07
CA ASP A 85 -4.30 -5.98 4.16
C ASP A 85 -3.08 -6.80 3.71
N ARG A 86 -2.73 -6.81 2.41
CA ARG A 86 -1.50 -7.46 1.91
C ARG A 86 -0.27 -6.67 2.32
N VAL A 87 0.86 -7.38 2.45
CA VAL A 87 2.10 -6.82 2.97
C VAL A 87 3.11 -6.70 1.84
N SER A 88 2.70 -5.85 0.90
CA SER A 88 3.43 -5.57 -0.32
C SER A 88 2.78 -4.38 -1.02
N LYS A 89 3.59 -3.55 -1.66
CA LYS A 89 3.13 -2.58 -2.64
C LYS A 89 2.38 -3.27 -3.81
N PRO A 90 1.22 -2.77 -4.25
CA PRO A 90 0.55 -3.24 -5.47
C PRO A 90 1.40 -2.97 -6.72
N SER A 91 1.35 -3.86 -7.71
CA SER A 91 2.06 -3.66 -8.98
C SER A 91 1.64 -2.39 -9.72
N GLU A 92 0.37 -2.01 -9.60
CA GLU A 92 -0.25 -0.82 -10.16
C GLU A 92 0.38 0.47 -9.62
N CYS A 93 0.95 0.41 -8.41
CA CYS A 93 1.63 1.52 -7.76
C CYS A 93 3.14 1.58 -8.06
N SER A 94 3.56 1.09 -9.23
CA SER A 94 4.98 1.04 -9.64
C SER A 94 5.27 1.93 -10.84
N GLU A 95 6.56 2.18 -11.09
CA GLU A 95 7.01 3.03 -12.18
C GLU A 95 6.66 2.46 -13.57
N SER A 96 6.53 1.13 -13.71
CA SER A 96 6.08 0.53 -14.98
C SER A 96 4.63 0.91 -15.30
N ASN A 97 3.83 1.21 -14.27
CA ASN A 97 2.48 1.75 -14.39
C ASN A 97 2.46 3.29 -14.22
N GLN A 98 3.61 3.95 -14.42
CA GLN A 98 3.75 5.41 -14.38
C GLN A 98 3.38 6.03 -13.02
N VAL A 99 3.53 5.27 -11.94
CA VAL A 99 3.34 5.74 -10.56
C VAL A 99 4.68 5.79 -9.84
N TYR A 100 5.00 6.94 -9.27
CA TYR A 100 6.31 7.24 -8.70
C TYR A 100 6.21 7.63 -7.23
N SER A 101 7.19 7.21 -6.45
CA SER A 101 7.33 7.54 -5.02
C SER A 101 6.14 7.11 -4.15
N TYR A 102 5.49 6.00 -4.49
CA TYR A 102 4.40 5.44 -3.68
C TYR A 102 4.89 5.10 -2.26
N PRO A 103 4.27 5.62 -1.18
CA PRO A 103 4.88 5.59 0.15
C PRO A 103 4.59 4.31 0.97
N PHE A 104 3.84 3.35 0.43
CA PHE A 104 3.38 2.15 1.16
C PHE A 104 4.02 0.86 0.64
N GLU A 105 5.34 0.74 0.74
CA GLU A 105 6.08 -0.46 0.29
C GLU A 105 5.61 -1.74 1.01
N MET A 106 5.23 -1.62 2.29
CA MET A 106 4.73 -2.71 3.13
C MET A 106 3.20 -2.92 3.04
N GLY A 107 2.53 -2.27 2.09
CA GLY A 107 1.07 -2.29 1.98
C GLY A 107 0.37 -1.19 2.80
N LEU A 108 -0.87 -0.87 2.40
CA LEU A 108 -1.62 0.29 2.87
C LEU A 108 -2.01 0.20 4.36
N ILE A 109 -2.85 -0.77 4.75
CA ILE A 109 -3.30 -0.93 6.13
C ILE A 109 -2.17 -1.38 7.06
N PRO A 110 -1.25 -2.28 6.68
CA PRO A 110 -0.10 -2.62 7.53
C PRO A 110 0.69 -1.40 7.98
N LYS A 111 1.02 -0.48 7.07
CA LYS A 111 1.73 0.76 7.42
C LYS A 111 0.89 1.66 8.32
N ILE A 112 -0.38 1.92 7.97
CA ILE A 112 -1.29 2.75 8.78
C ILE A 112 -1.44 2.19 10.18
N ARG A 113 -1.59 0.86 10.30
CA ARG A 113 -1.71 0.14 11.57
C ARG A 113 -0.46 0.34 12.43
N ASN A 114 0.73 0.20 11.86
CA ASN A 114 1.97 0.42 12.61
C ASN A 114 2.09 1.87 13.11
N ASP A 115 1.85 2.84 12.25
CA ASP A 115 2.01 4.26 12.58
C ASP A 115 1.00 4.72 13.64
N LEU A 116 -0.26 4.30 13.52
CA LEU A 116 -1.30 4.70 14.47
C LEU A 116 -1.20 3.93 15.79
N CYS A 117 -1.05 2.62 15.76
CA CYS A 117 -1.08 1.83 16.99
C CYS A 117 0.21 1.98 17.81
N SER A 118 1.34 2.35 17.19
CA SER A 118 2.55 2.74 17.94
C SER A 118 2.36 4.05 18.72
N ARG A 119 1.50 4.95 18.22
CA ARG A 119 1.11 6.20 18.89
C ARG A 119 0.02 5.98 19.94
N TYR A 120 -0.99 5.17 19.62
CA TYR A 120 -2.18 4.94 20.45
C TYR A 120 -2.13 3.59 21.19
N LYS A 121 -1.03 3.32 21.91
CA LYS A 121 -0.76 2.02 22.56
C LYS A 121 -1.81 1.58 23.59
N ALA A 122 -2.59 2.51 24.14
CA ALA A 122 -3.63 2.22 25.13
C ALA A 122 -4.93 1.65 24.52
N TYR A 123 -5.04 1.59 23.20
CA TYR A 123 -6.26 1.21 22.49
C TYR A 123 -6.05 -0.11 21.75
N ASP A 124 -6.94 -1.07 21.97
CA ASP A 124 -6.99 -2.36 21.26
C ASP A 124 -7.45 -2.23 19.80
N SER A 125 -8.16 -1.14 19.49
CA SER A 125 -8.62 -0.83 18.15
C SER A 125 -8.86 0.67 17.96
N LEU A 126 -8.79 1.12 16.72
CA LEU A 126 -9.06 2.50 16.31
C LEU A 126 -10.06 2.50 15.16
N ALA A 127 -11.08 3.35 15.21
CA ALA A 127 -11.91 3.64 14.04
C ALA A 127 -11.30 4.82 13.29
N ILE A 128 -11.13 4.70 11.98
CA ILE A 128 -10.52 5.73 11.14
C ILE A 128 -11.41 6.10 9.95
N THR A 129 -11.27 7.34 9.49
CA THR A 129 -11.59 7.73 8.12
C THR A 129 -10.31 7.73 7.31
N LEU A 130 -10.31 7.04 6.17
CA LEU A 130 -9.21 7.05 5.20
C LEU A 130 -9.66 7.77 3.93
N SER A 131 -8.88 8.78 3.55
CA SER A 131 -9.06 9.55 2.33
C SER A 131 -7.79 9.53 1.48
N VAL A 132 -7.96 9.74 0.19
CA VAL A 132 -6.90 10.16 -0.72
C VAL A 132 -7.19 11.58 -1.20
N ILE A 133 -6.15 12.42 -1.18
CA ILE A 133 -6.18 13.80 -1.60
C ILE A 133 -5.40 13.90 -2.91
N PHE A 134 -6.04 14.42 -3.95
CA PHE A 134 -5.43 14.66 -5.25
C PHE A 134 -5.17 16.15 -5.46
N SER A 135 -4.07 16.47 -6.13
CA SER A 135 -3.71 17.83 -6.51
C SER A 135 -3.03 17.89 -7.88
N GLY A 136 -3.08 19.07 -8.48
CA GLY A 136 -2.56 19.37 -9.81
C GLY A 136 -3.47 20.33 -10.56
N ASP A 137 -3.08 20.70 -11.77
CA ASP A 137 -3.88 21.62 -12.59
C ASP A 137 -5.05 20.90 -13.30
N GLU A 138 -5.73 21.62 -14.20
CA GLU A 138 -6.81 21.12 -15.02
C GLU A 138 -6.48 19.75 -15.67
N GLY A 139 -7.38 18.79 -15.49
CA GLY A 139 -7.18 17.38 -15.85
C GLY A 139 -6.88 16.47 -14.66
N CYS A 140 -6.26 16.96 -13.57
CA CYS A 140 -5.99 16.15 -12.38
C CYS A 140 -7.18 15.98 -11.44
N LEU A 141 -8.05 16.99 -11.36
CA LEU A 141 -9.19 17.02 -10.43
C LEU A 141 -10.51 16.58 -11.07
N LEU A 142 -10.47 16.21 -12.36
CA LEU A 142 -11.63 16.00 -13.24
C LEU A 142 -12.56 17.23 -13.25
N ASP A 143 -13.62 17.20 -14.06
CA ASP A 143 -14.53 18.36 -14.20
C ASP A 143 -15.42 18.61 -12.96
N ARG A 144 -15.28 17.78 -11.92
CA ARG A 144 -16.12 17.80 -10.70
C ARG A 144 -15.36 18.16 -9.42
N ASN A 145 -14.13 18.65 -9.51
CA ASN A 145 -13.32 19.03 -8.35
C ASN A 145 -13.18 17.90 -7.30
N LEU A 146 -12.90 16.68 -7.76
CA LEU A 146 -12.73 15.49 -6.91
C LEU A 146 -11.31 15.44 -6.32
N TRP A 147 -10.97 16.47 -5.54
CA TRP A 147 -9.69 16.62 -4.87
C TRP A 147 -9.56 15.76 -3.61
N ASN A 148 -10.68 15.30 -3.03
CA ASN A 148 -10.68 14.41 -1.87
C ASN A 148 -11.65 13.26 -2.12
N THR A 149 -11.15 12.03 -2.06
CA THR A 149 -11.95 10.81 -2.16
C THR A 149 -11.84 10.04 -0.86
N ARG A 150 -12.98 9.71 -0.26
CA ARG A 150 -13.02 8.87 0.95
C ARG A 150 -13.03 7.40 0.53
N LEU A 151 -11.97 6.68 0.89
CA LEU A 151 -11.84 5.25 0.63
C LEU A 151 -12.60 4.43 1.66
N ALA A 152 -12.61 4.90 2.92
CA ALA A 152 -13.35 4.26 3.99
C ALA A 152 -13.76 5.24 5.09
N THR A 153 -14.88 4.90 5.72
CA THR A 153 -15.40 5.57 6.92
C THR A 153 -15.52 4.53 8.02
N ASP A 154 -15.21 4.91 9.27
CA ASP A 154 -15.27 4.05 10.45
C ASP A 154 -14.54 2.70 10.29
N TYR A 155 -13.47 2.70 9.49
CA TYR A 155 -12.67 1.50 9.28
C TYR A 155 -11.94 1.13 10.57
N VAL A 156 -12.14 -0.10 11.04
CA VAL A 156 -11.55 -0.56 12.30
C VAL A 156 -10.15 -1.10 12.06
N ILE A 157 -9.15 -0.36 12.54
CA ILE A 157 -7.77 -0.82 12.67
C ILE A 157 -7.67 -1.58 13.99
N ASN A 158 -7.41 -2.88 13.92
CA ASN A 158 -7.03 -3.65 15.10
C ASN A 158 -5.60 -3.28 15.49
N CYS A 159 -5.40 -2.87 16.74
CA CYS A 159 -4.11 -2.57 17.32
C CYS A 159 -3.67 -3.76 18.18
N PRO A 160 -2.94 -4.71 17.60
CA PRO A 160 -2.39 -5.82 18.37
C PRO A 160 -1.37 -5.30 19.38
N ASN A 161 -1.21 -6.00 20.49
CA ASN A 161 -0.06 -5.73 21.34
C ASN A 161 1.20 -6.26 20.61
N TYR A 162 1.97 -5.33 20.05
CA TYR A 162 3.17 -5.66 19.26
C TYR A 162 4.32 -6.27 20.08
N GLU A 163 4.28 -6.07 21.39
CA GLU A 163 5.27 -6.67 22.29
C GLU A 163 4.88 -8.12 22.57
N HIS A 164 3.68 -8.32 23.12
CA HIS A 164 3.24 -9.61 23.65
C HIS A 164 1.73 -9.64 23.87
N GLU A 165 1.07 -10.67 23.36
CA GLU A 165 -0.34 -10.96 23.56
C GLU A 165 -0.44 -12.22 24.43
N PRO A 166 -0.50 -12.08 25.76
CA PRO A 166 -0.60 -13.22 26.67
C PRO A 166 -1.94 -13.95 26.47
N GLY A 167 -1.91 -15.29 26.60
CA GLY A 167 -3.13 -16.10 26.56
C GLY A 167 -3.88 -16.01 25.22
N THR A 168 -3.13 -15.87 24.12
CA THR A 168 -3.66 -15.62 22.79
C THR A 168 -2.99 -16.53 21.76
N ASN A 169 -3.80 -17.12 20.88
CA ASN A 169 -3.36 -17.80 19.68
C ASN A 169 -3.82 -17.02 18.43
N ARG A 170 -2.89 -16.75 17.51
CA ARG A 170 -3.19 -16.23 16.17
C ARG A 170 -3.20 -17.38 15.17
N LEU A 171 -4.26 -18.18 15.16
CA LEU A 171 -4.32 -19.41 14.37
C LEU A 171 -4.17 -19.17 12.85
N GLY A 172 -3.30 -19.94 12.20
CA GLY A 172 -3.09 -19.93 10.75
C GLY A 172 -1.94 -19.03 10.30
N GLY A 173 -1.67 -19.02 8.99
CA GLY A 173 -0.60 -18.21 8.39
C GLY A 173 0.82 -18.70 8.70
N ASP A 174 0.96 -19.85 9.36
CA ASP A 174 2.23 -20.43 9.77
C ASP A 174 3.06 -20.86 8.53
N TYR A 175 4.31 -20.39 8.44
CA TYR A 175 5.23 -20.80 7.37
C TYR A 175 6.51 -21.46 7.89
N ARG A 176 6.81 -21.28 9.18
CA ARG A 176 7.96 -21.89 9.84
C ARG A 176 7.62 -22.17 11.31
N SER A 177 8.14 -23.29 11.80
CA SER A 177 8.05 -23.62 13.23
C SER A 177 9.41 -24.08 13.75
N LEU A 178 9.68 -23.84 15.03
CA LEU A 178 10.90 -24.27 15.69
C LEU A 178 10.63 -24.62 17.15
N LEU A 179 11.43 -25.54 17.69
CA LEU A 179 11.51 -25.77 19.13
C LEU A 179 12.49 -24.77 19.72
N LEU A 180 12.09 -24.13 20.83
CA LEU A 180 12.92 -23.14 21.51
C LEU A 180 13.81 -23.81 22.55
N ASP A 181 14.98 -23.22 22.79
CA ASP A 181 15.94 -23.73 23.76
C ASP A 181 15.52 -23.46 25.22
N SER A 182 14.62 -22.48 25.43
CA SER A 182 14.03 -22.19 26.73
C SER A 182 12.55 -21.80 26.59
N PRO A 183 11.73 -21.93 27.65
CA PRO A 183 10.33 -21.54 27.64
C PRO A 183 10.13 -20.02 27.79
N ASP A 184 10.79 -19.24 26.94
CA ASP A 184 10.66 -17.78 26.88
C ASP A 184 10.07 -17.36 25.53
N TRP A 185 8.90 -16.71 25.58
CA TRP A 185 8.23 -16.21 24.38
C TRP A 185 9.08 -15.18 23.62
N ARG A 186 9.98 -14.48 24.30
CA ARG A 186 10.87 -13.48 23.67
C ARG A 186 11.77 -14.09 22.61
N LEU A 187 12.13 -15.37 22.75
CA LEU A 187 12.88 -16.08 21.71
C LEU A 187 12.06 -16.23 20.42
N CYS A 188 10.77 -16.53 20.54
CA CYS A 188 9.86 -16.60 19.39
C CYS A 188 9.68 -15.22 18.73
N LYS A 189 9.59 -14.15 19.54
CA LYS A 189 9.58 -12.78 19.02
C LYS A 189 10.88 -12.45 18.29
N ALA A 190 12.04 -12.76 18.87
CA ALA A 190 13.34 -12.45 18.27
C ALA A 190 13.53 -13.14 16.91
N GLU A 191 13.11 -14.40 16.79
CA GLU A 191 13.10 -15.13 15.50
C GLU A 191 12.21 -14.42 14.47
N CYS A 192 11.03 -13.95 14.87
CA CYS A 192 10.17 -13.19 13.99
C CYS A 192 10.78 -11.84 13.61
N ASP A 193 11.34 -11.11 14.57
CA ASP A 193 11.98 -9.82 14.33
C ASP A 193 13.17 -9.94 13.35
N GLY A 194 13.92 -11.04 13.42
CA GLY A 194 15.04 -11.35 12.53
C GLY A 194 14.65 -11.84 11.12
N ASP A 195 13.40 -12.23 10.89
CA ASP A 195 12.93 -12.79 9.62
C ASP A 195 12.07 -11.77 8.84
N ALA A 196 12.52 -11.38 7.64
CA ALA A 196 11.83 -10.42 6.79
C ALA A 196 10.42 -10.86 6.34
N ARG A 197 10.17 -12.17 6.28
CA ARG A 197 8.86 -12.73 5.94
C ARG A 197 7.91 -12.77 7.14
N CYS A 198 8.45 -12.69 8.36
CA CYS A 198 7.63 -12.81 9.56
C CYS A 198 6.82 -11.55 9.80
N MET A 199 5.55 -11.76 10.13
CA MET A 199 4.56 -10.74 10.39
C MET A 199 3.96 -10.86 11.78
N ALA A 200 3.83 -12.09 12.26
CA ALA A 200 3.33 -12.42 13.57
C ALA A 200 3.96 -13.73 14.04
N TRP A 201 3.85 -14.00 15.33
CA TRP A 201 4.36 -15.23 15.92
C TRP A 201 3.38 -15.77 16.97
N THR A 202 3.46 -17.08 17.22
CA THR A 202 2.77 -17.74 18.34
C THR A 202 3.76 -18.65 19.07
N TYR A 203 3.92 -18.39 20.35
CA TYR A 203 4.64 -19.20 21.32
C TYR A 203 3.67 -20.17 21.98
N VAL A 204 3.97 -21.46 21.93
CA VAL A 204 3.25 -22.53 22.62
C VAL A 204 4.10 -22.98 23.81
N ARG A 205 3.50 -22.99 25.00
CA ARG A 205 4.17 -23.42 26.24
C ARG A 205 4.62 -24.90 26.13
N PRO A 206 5.70 -25.31 26.85
CA PRO A 206 6.06 -26.72 26.97
C PRO A 206 4.92 -27.59 27.52
N GLY A 207 4.94 -28.88 27.18
CA GLY A 207 3.96 -29.86 27.59
C GLY A 207 2.68 -29.89 26.73
N ILE A 208 2.54 -28.98 25.76
CA ILE A 208 1.37 -28.94 24.86
C ILE A 208 1.67 -29.61 23.52
N GLN A 209 2.68 -29.14 22.80
CA GLN A 209 3.07 -29.67 21.48
C GLN A 209 4.41 -30.40 21.48
N ASP A 210 5.19 -30.24 22.54
CA ASP A 210 6.41 -30.97 22.83
C ASP A 210 6.50 -31.19 24.35
N PRO A 211 6.96 -32.35 24.85
CA PRO A 211 6.94 -32.66 26.28
C PRO A 211 7.77 -31.70 27.15
N THR A 212 8.89 -31.18 26.63
CA THR A 212 9.85 -30.41 27.43
C THR A 212 10.20 -29.06 26.83
N LYS A 213 10.05 -28.87 25.53
CA LYS A 213 10.38 -27.63 24.83
C LYS A 213 9.14 -26.82 24.49
N ALA A 214 9.31 -25.50 24.46
CA ALA A 214 8.32 -24.63 23.88
C ALA A 214 8.40 -24.67 22.35
N LYS A 215 7.27 -24.42 21.67
CA LYS A 215 7.21 -24.37 20.21
C LYS A 215 6.87 -22.97 19.73
N CYS A 216 7.63 -22.46 18.78
CA CYS A 216 7.38 -21.19 18.13
C CYS A 216 6.85 -21.42 16.71
N TRP A 217 5.88 -20.60 16.32
CA TRP A 217 5.27 -20.58 14.99
C TRP A 217 5.39 -19.18 14.39
N LEU A 218 6.17 -19.03 13.33
CA LEU A 218 6.31 -17.78 12.57
C LEU A 218 5.27 -17.72 11.45
N LYS A 219 4.67 -16.54 11.25
CA LYS A 219 3.51 -16.34 10.37
C LYS A 219 3.76 -15.28 9.31
N SER A 220 3.27 -15.50 8.11
CA SER A 220 3.48 -14.61 6.95
C SER A 220 2.35 -13.58 6.77
N ASN A 221 1.40 -13.54 7.69
CA ASN A 221 0.37 -12.51 7.81
C ASN A 221 0.07 -12.27 9.29
N VAL A 222 -0.95 -11.46 9.59
CA VAL A 222 -1.40 -11.18 10.96
C VAL A 222 -2.81 -11.81 11.16
N PRO A 223 -2.92 -13.11 11.48
CA PRO A 223 -4.22 -13.76 11.71
C PRO A 223 -4.95 -13.13 12.90
N ARG A 224 -6.28 -13.25 12.96
CA ARG A 224 -7.09 -12.73 14.07
C ARG A 224 -6.68 -13.35 15.41
N ARG A 225 -6.62 -12.52 16.47
CA ARG A 225 -6.37 -12.99 17.85
C ARG A 225 -7.54 -13.86 18.35
N SER A 226 -7.23 -14.98 18.98
CA SER A 226 -8.19 -15.86 19.65
C SER A 226 -7.71 -16.18 21.07
N PRO A 227 -8.56 -16.08 22.11
CA PRO A 227 -8.19 -16.47 23.47
C PRO A 227 -7.70 -17.92 23.52
N SER A 228 -6.62 -18.17 24.27
CA SER A 228 -6.04 -19.51 24.38
C SER A 228 -5.22 -19.66 25.67
N SER A 229 -5.37 -20.78 26.38
CA SER A 229 -4.56 -21.09 27.56
C SER A 229 -3.18 -21.67 27.21
N CYS A 230 -2.98 -22.17 25.99
CA CYS A 230 -1.72 -22.81 25.60
C CYS A 230 -0.59 -21.84 25.29
N CYS A 231 -0.96 -20.62 24.89
CA CYS A 231 -0.18 -19.90 23.92
C CYS A 231 -0.19 -18.41 24.18
N ASP A 232 0.93 -17.80 23.85
CA ASP A 232 1.06 -16.35 23.75
C ASP A 232 1.40 -16.02 22.30
N SER A 233 1.02 -14.83 21.82
CA SER A 233 1.30 -14.41 20.45
C SER A 233 1.93 -13.02 20.43
N GLY A 234 2.31 -12.56 19.25
CA GLY A 234 2.69 -11.17 19.02
C GLY A 234 2.72 -10.84 17.53
N VAL A 235 2.79 -9.55 17.23
CA VAL A 235 2.85 -9.01 15.86
C VAL A 235 4.16 -8.25 15.72
N LYS A 236 4.87 -8.48 14.61
CA LYS A 236 6.13 -7.79 14.33
C LYS A 236 5.84 -6.31 14.00
N LEU A 237 6.55 -5.40 14.65
CA LEU A 237 6.64 -4.02 14.20
C LEU A 237 7.57 -3.97 12.99
N PHE A 238 7.10 -3.39 11.89
CA PHE A 238 7.95 -3.10 10.75
C PHE A 238 8.51 -1.68 10.92
N PRO A 239 9.84 -1.49 10.85
CA PRO A 239 10.44 -0.17 10.78
C PRO A 239 10.03 0.60 9.52
#